data_AF-A0A1W1VVB2-F1
#
_entry.id   AF-A0A1W1VVB2-F1
#
_cell.length_a   1.000
_cell.length_b   1.000
_cell.length_c   1.000
_cell.angle_alpha   90.00
_cell.angle_beta   90.00
_cell.angle_gamma   90.00
#
_symmetry.space_group_name_H-M   'P 1'
#
loop_
_entity.id
_entity.type
_entity.pdbx_description
1 polymer ?
#
loop_
_entity_poly.entity_id
_entity_poly.type
_entity_poly.pdbx_seq_one_letter_code
_entity_poly.pdbx_strand_id
1 'polypeptide(L)'
;MKKIIYHVLLLLVAAMTLASCKKEEENFRIIPQTPIIFDDNINKITADYPLNSNIVLKISAAGASSVTVTNLTGGTKVLGTLPIVDGTATLSVPANSIRATGTVVGAGTSPASSRAANTFNFKVDATLAGGTTATRYYTAVIVRP
;
A
#
# COMPACT_ATOMS: atom_id res chain seq x y z
N MET A 1 -35.10 -44.87 -11.04
CA MET A 1 -33.80 -44.48 -10.42
C MET A 1 -32.98 -43.52 -11.28
N LYS A 2 -32.92 -43.66 -12.62
CA LYS A 2 -32.14 -42.76 -13.51
C LYS A 2 -32.49 -41.26 -13.38
N LYS A 3 -33.78 -40.89 -13.23
CA LYS A 3 -34.20 -39.48 -13.13
C LYS A 3 -33.67 -38.76 -11.88
N ILE A 4 -33.59 -39.43 -10.74
CA ILE A 4 -33.13 -38.85 -9.47
C ILE A 4 -31.63 -38.52 -9.55
N ILE A 5 -30.85 -39.38 -10.20
CA ILE A 5 -29.40 -39.17 -10.39
C ILE A 5 -29.12 -37.88 -11.17
N TYR A 6 -29.90 -37.60 -12.22
CA TYR A 6 -29.73 -36.36 -12.99
C TYR A 6 -30.01 -35.10 -12.17
N HIS A 7 -30.99 -35.15 -11.25
CA HIS A 7 -31.35 -34.00 -10.42
C HIS A 7 -30.31 -33.75 -9.34
N VAL A 8 -29.76 -34.82 -8.74
CA VAL A 8 -28.67 -34.71 -7.77
C VAL A 8 -27.38 -34.22 -8.44
N LEU A 9 -27.08 -34.69 -9.65
CA LEU A 9 -25.93 -34.21 -10.42
C LEU A 9 -26.06 -32.73 -10.79
N LEU A 10 -27.26 -32.27 -11.18
CA LEU A 10 -27.52 -30.86 -11.48
C LEU A 10 -27.38 -29.97 -10.24
N LEU A 11 -27.84 -30.46 -9.08
CA LEU A 11 -27.70 -29.76 -7.81
C LEU A 11 -26.23 -29.65 -7.38
N LEU A 12 -25.45 -30.70 -7.60
CA LEU A 12 -24.02 -30.73 -7.29
C LEU A 12 -23.22 -29.75 -8.18
N VAL A 13 -23.56 -29.69 -9.47
CA VAL A 13 -22.95 -28.73 -10.41
C VAL A 13 -23.30 -27.29 -10.02
N ALA A 14 -24.54 -27.01 -9.62
CA ALA A 14 -24.95 -25.69 -9.14
C ALA A 14 -24.26 -25.28 -7.83
N ALA A 15 -24.01 -26.23 -6.92
CA ALA A 15 -23.28 -25.96 -5.68
C ALA A 15 -21.80 -25.65 -5.95
N MET A 16 -21.17 -26.32 -6.93
CA MET A 16 -19.78 -26.07 -7.31
C MET A 16 -19.59 -24.73 -8.04
N THR A 17 -20.58 -24.24 -8.78
CA THR A 17 -20.50 -22.90 -9.41
C THR A 17 -20.68 -21.78 -8.39
N LEU A 18 -21.50 -21.97 -7.34
CA LEU A 18 -21.65 -21.01 -6.24
C LEU A 18 -20.45 -20.99 -5.29
N ALA A 19 -19.77 -22.12 -5.08
CA ALA A 19 -18.55 -22.20 -4.28
C ALA A 19 -17.30 -21.59 -4.96
N SER A 20 -17.40 -21.26 -6.25
CA SER A 20 -16.35 -20.54 -7.00
C SER A 20 -16.44 -19.01 -6.84
N CYS A 21 -17.02 -18.52 -5.73
CA CYS A 21 -16.64 -17.23 -5.21
C CYS A 21 -15.21 -17.37 -4.66
N LYS A 22 -14.23 -17.16 -5.54
CA LYS A 22 -12.87 -16.83 -5.09
C LYS A 22 -13.01 -15.74 -4.05
N LYS A 23 -12.37 -15.94 -2.89
CA LYS A 23 -12.16 -14.87 -1.91
C LYS A 23 -11.64 -13.66 -2.69
N GLU A 24 -12.44 -12.60 -2.76
CA GLU A 24 -12.02 -11.34 -3.37
C GLU A 24 -10.69 -10.97 -2.72
N GLU A 25 -9.65 -10.78 -3.54
CA GLU A 25 -8.42 -10.18 -3.07
C GLU A 25 -8.79 -8.82 -2.45
N GLU A 26 -8.26 -8.50 -1.26
CA GLU A 26 -8.56 -7.25 -0.54
C GLU A 26 -8.36 -5.97 -1.39
N ASN A 27 -7.68 -6.08 -2.52
CA ASN A 27 -7.32 -4.99 -3.42
C ASN A 27 -8.44 -4.48 -4.35
N PHE A 28 -9.63 -5.10 -4.45
CA PHE A 28 -10.64 -4.71 -5.45
C PHE A 28 -11.95 -4.09 -4.92
N ARG A 29 -12.08 -3.83 -3.61
CA ARG A 29 -13.25 -3.09 -3.10
C ARG A 29 -13.20 -1.61 -3.48
N ILE A 30 -13.92 -1.24 -4.53
CA ILE A 30 -14.27 0.15 -4.89
C ILE A 30 -15.61 0.48 -4.22
N ILE A 31 -15.59 0.77 -2.92
CA ILE A 31 -16.68 1.42 -2.17
C ILE A 31 -16.04 2.71 -1.67
N PRO A 32 -16.63 3.91 -1.85
CA PRO A 32 -15.87 5.16 -1.95
C PRO A 32 -14.83 5.28 -0.83
N GLN A 33 -13.60 4.90 -1.17
CA GLN A 33 -12.47 4.99 -0.26
C GLN A 33 -12.19 6.47 -0.17
N THR A 34 -12.13 6.99 1.05
CA THR A 34 -11.54 8.31 1.28
C THR A 34 -10.24 8.38 0.47
N PRO A 35 -10.12 9.31 -0.50
CA PRO A 35 -8.97 9.34 -1.36
C PRO A 35 -7.75 9.69 -0.50
N ILE A 36 -6.84 8.74 -0.35
CA ILE A 36 -5.53 8.97 0.29
C ILE A 36 -4.60 9.47 -0.80
N ILE A 37 -4.22 10.74 -0.77
CA ILE A 37 -3.33 11.37 -1.76
C ILE A 37 -1.97 11.60 -1.12
N PHE A 38 -0.90 11.28 -1.86
CA PHE A 38 0.47 11.50 -1.43
C PHE A 38 1.06 12.67 -2.20
N ASP A 39 1.62 13.62 -1.47
CA ASP A 39 2.50 14.65 -1.98
C ASP A 39 3.85 14.48 -1.30
N ASP A 40 4.88 14.19 -2.07
CA ASP A 40 6.20 13.80 -1.59
C ASP A 40 7.31 14.73 -2.07
N ASN A 41 8.42 14.75 -1.33
CA ASN A 41 9.61 15.52 -1.67
C ASN A 41 10.63 14.72 -2.52
N ILE A 42 10.18 13.71 -3.30
CA ILE A 42 11.08 12.97 -4.19
C ILE A 42 11.73 13.89 -5.22
N ASN A 43 12.92 13.52 -5.69
CA ASN A 43 13.43 14.07 -6.92
C ASN A 43 12.48 13.67 -8.06
N LYS A 44 11.75 14.64 -8.62
CA LYS A 44 10.71 14.39 -9.63
C LYS A 44 11.29 13.96 -10.98
N ILE A 45 12.59 14.17 -11.22
CA ILE A 45 13.27 13.76 -12.45
C ILE A 45 13.61 12.28 -12.40
N THR A 46 14.20 11.82 -11.30
CA THR A 46 14.69 10.45 -11.11
C THR A 46 13.72 9.54 -10.35
N ALA A 47 12.64 10.13 -9.79
CA ALA A 47 11.62 9.47 -8.99
C ALA A 47 12.20 8.71 -7.78
N ASP A 48 13.16 9.34 -7.08
CA ASP A 48 13.86 8.74 -5.95
C ASP A 48 14.10 9.73 -4.78
N TYR A 49 14.39 9.15 -3.62
CA TYR A 49 14.84 9.83 -2.41
C TYR A 49 16.36 9.69 -2.25
N PRO A 50 17.10 10.78 -2.05
CA PRO A 50 18.49 10.69 -1.65
C PRO A 50 18.66 9.97 -0.29
N LEU A 51 19.67 9.11 -0.18
CA LEU A 51 19.97 8.35 1.03
C LEU A 51 20.27 9.25 2.24
N ASN A 52 20.87 10.42 1.98
CA ASN A 52 21.27 11.38 3.00
C ASN A 52 20.17 12.43 3.28
N SER A 53 18.94 12.20 2.83
CA SER A 53 17.78 13.07 3.10
C SER A 53 16.70 12.35 3.90
N ASN A 54 15.62 13.07 4.19
CA ASN A 54 14.40 12.48 4.73
C ASN A 54 13.45 12.09 3.60
N ILE A 55 12.72 10.99 3.81
CA ILE A 55 11.47 10.72 3.12
C ILE A 55 10.40 11.59 3.79
N VAL A 56 9.87 12.56 3.04
CA VAL A 56 8.77 13.40 3.49
C VAL A 56 7.51 13.04 2.71
N LEU A 57 6.52 12.49 3.42
CA LEU A 57 5.22 12.14 2.85
C LEU A 57 4.17 13.06 3.47
N LYS A 58 3.64 13.98 2.66
CA LYS A 58 2.43 14.72 2.99
C LYS A 58 1.24 13.90 2.49
N ILE A 59 0.42 13.47 3.43
CA ILE A 59 -0.68 12.53 3.21
C ILE A 59 -1.96 13.32 3.41
N SER A 60 -2.78 13.44 2.37
CA SER A 60 -4.14 13.98 2.46
C SER A 60 -5.12 12.81 2.47
N ALA A 61 -6.02 12.78 3.45
CA ALA A 61 -7.08 11.78 3.54
C ALA A 61 -8.33 12.43 4.14
N ALA A 62 -9.18 12.98 3.28
CA ALA A 62 -10.34 13.77 3.70
C ALA A 62 -11.35 12.94 4.50
N GLY A 63 -11.66 13.37 5.73
CA GLY A 63 -12.60 12.65 6.61
C GLY A 63 -11.95 11.59 7.50
N ALA A 64 -10.62 11.42 7.44
CA ALA A 64 -9.87 10.66 8.43
C ALA A 64 -9.38 11.54 9.59
N SER A 65 -9.24 10.96 10.78
CA SER A 65 -8.71 11.61 11.98
C SER A 65 -7.20 11.42 12.13
N SER A 66 -6.68 10.30 11.66
CA SER A 66 -5.26 9.97 11.72
C SER A 66 -4.84 9.06 10.58
N VAL A 67 -3.54 9.04 10.29
CA VAL A 67 -2.91 8.07 9.39
C VAL A 67 -1.80 7.32 10.11
N THR A 68 -1.75 6.00 9.93
CA THR A 68 -0.64 5.17 10.39
C THR A 68 0.18 4.73 9.18
N VAL A 69 1.48 5.00 9.21
CA VAL A 69 2.41 4.62 8.14
C VAL A 69 3.27 3.46 8.61
N THR A 70 3.29 2.38 7.84
CA THR A 70 3.99 1.13 8.16
C THR A 70 4.92 0.76 7.02
N ASN A 71 6.21 0.56 7.31
CA ASN A 71 7.15 -0.08 6.39
C ASN A 71 6.92 -1.58 6.35
N LEU A 72 6.86 -2.13 5.13
CA LEU A 72 6.69 -3.55 4.85
C LEU A 72 7.97 -4.20 4.27
N THR A 73 8.97 -3.41 3.89
CA THR A 73 10.21 -3.92 3.30
C THR A 73 11.19 -4.34 4.40
N GLY A 74 11.63 -5.60 4.35
CA GLY A 74 12.55 -6.17 5.35
C GLY A 74 11.88 -6.50 6.69
N GLY A 75 10.55 -6.46 6.75
CA GLY A 75 9.73 -6.68 7.95
C GLY A 75 8.66 -5.60 8.11
N THR A 76 7.74 -5.82 9.06
CA THR A 76 6.68 -4.86 9.39
C THR A 76 7.14 -3.93 10.50
N LYS A 77 7.25 -2.62 10.22
CA LYS A 77 7.62 -1.60 11.21
C LYS A 77 6.73 -0.37 11.07
N VAL A 78 6.03 0.00 12.14
CA VAL A 78 5.30 1.27 12.20
C VAL A 78 6.30 2.42 12.24
N LEU A 79 6.21 3.32 11.27
CA LEU A 79 7.04 4.53 11.18
C LEU A 79 6.43 5.68 11.98
N GLY A 80 5.11 5.70 12.09
CA GLY A 80 4.39 6.65 12.93
C GLY A 80 2.89 6.59 12.74
N THR A 81 2.16 7.10 13.72
CA THR A 81 0.74 7.42 13.65
C THR A 81 0.60 8.92 13.82
N LEU A 82 0.04 9.58 12.82
CA LEU A 82 0.01 11.03 12.68
C LEU A 82 -1.43 11.52 12.65
N PRO A 83 -1.79 12.53 13.45
CA PRO A 83 -3.10 13.17 13.30
C PRO A 83 -3.19 13.90 11.95
N ILE A 84 -4.38 13.94 11.38
CA ILE A 84 -4.67 14.79 10.23
C ILE A 84 -5.08 16.17 10.75
N VAL A 85 -4.27 17.17 10.45
CA VAL A 85 -4.53 18.58 10.81
C VAL A 85 -4.68 19.36 9.51
N ASP A 86 -5.74 20.16 9.41
CA ASP A 86 -6.09 20.93 8.20
C ASP A 86 -6.14 20.05 6.92
N GLY A 87 -6.64 18.83 7.08
CA GLY A 87 -6.82 17.87 5.98
C GLY A 87 -5.54 17.12 5.57
N THR A 88 -4.40 17.34 6.24
CA THR A 88 -3.15 16.64 5.91
C THR A 88 -2.38 16.14 7.13
N ALA A 89 -1.60 15.08 6.95
CA ALA A 89 -0.60 14.59 7.91
C ALA A 89 0.77 14.55 7.21
N THR A 90 1.84 14.91 7.92
CA THR A 90 3.20 14.89 7.34
C THR A 90 4.09 13.92 8.09
N LEU A 91 4.52 12.84 7.43
CA LEU A 91 5.58 11.98 7.91
C LEU A 91 6.92 12.51 7.44
N SER A 92 7.90 12.59 8.34
CA SER A 92 9.31 12.83 7.98
C SER A 92 10.18 11.81 8.69
N VAL A 93 10.83 10.93 7.92
CA VAL A 93 11.75 9.92 8.45
C VAL A 93 13.07 9.94 7.68
N PRO A 94 14.22 9.77 8.35
CA PRO A 94 15.51 9.66 7.66
C PRO A 94 15.52 8.46 6.71
N ALA A 95 15.89 8.66 5.44
CA ALA A 95 15.92 7.59 4.44
C ALA A 95 16.89 6.45 4.81
N ASN A 96 17.97 6.78 5.53
CA ASN A 96 18.90 5.78 6.05
C ASN A 96 18.28 4.85 7.12
N SER A 97 17.26 5.30 7.85
CA SER A 97 16.66 4.57 9.00
C SER A 97 15.72 3.44 8.60
N ILE A 98 15.31 3.42 7.34
CA ILE A 98 14.36 2.49 6.74
C ILE A 98 15.03 1.56 5.74
N ARG A 99 16.31 1.78 5.42
CA ARG A 99 17.04 1.00 4.44
C ARG A 99 17.32 -0.43 4.93
N ALA A 100 16.94 -1.43 4.13
CA ALA A 100 17.43 -2.79 4.23
C ALA A 100 18.84 -2.87 3.61
N THR A 101 19.74 -3.65 4.20
CA THR A 101 21.15 -3.77 3.76
C THR A 101 21.25 -4.28 2.31
N GLY A 102 22.06 -3.63 1.44
CA GLY A 102 22.27 -4.08 0.05
C GLY A 102 22.93 -3.03 -0.87
N THR A 103 23.51 -3.42 -2.00
CA THR A 103 24.18 -2.48 -2.91
C THR A 103 23.19 -1.47 -3.49
N VAL A 104 23.56 -0.18 -3.45
CA VAL A 104 22.70 0.90 -3.95
C VAL A 104 22.81 0.96 -5.47
N VAL A 105 21.71 0.68 -6.16
CA VAL A 105 21.57 0.88 -7.60
C VAL A 105 20.60 2.05 -7.77
N GLY A 106 21.05 3.10 -8.45
CA GLY A 106 20.23 4.27 -8.74
C GLY A 106 18.97 3.91 -9.53
N ALA A 107 17.99 4.80 -9.57
CA ALA A 107 16.74 4.61 -10.28
C ALA A 107 16.93 4.11 -11.72
N GLY A 108 17.91 4.65 -12.46
CA GLY A 108 18.05 4.38 -13.89
C GLY A 108 16.76 4.69 -14.66
N THR A 109 16.64 4.21 -15.90
CA THR A 109 15.44 4.38 -16.73
C THR A 109 14.42 3.25 -16.55
N SER A 110 14.76 2.19 -15.81
CA SER A 110 13.88 1.03 -15.61
C SER A 110 12.74 1.33 -14.64
N PRO A 111 11.54 0.73 -14.80
CA PRO A 111 10.41 0.93 -13.89
C PRO A 111 10.73 0.45 -12.46
N ALA A 112 10.13 1.08 -11.45
CA ALA A 112 10.40 0.79 -10.02
C ALA A 112 10.21 -0.69 -9.63
N SER A 113 9.31 -1.39 -10.32
CA SER A 113 9.02 -2.82 -10.13
C SER A 113 10.13 -3.77 -10.56
N SER A 114 11.09 -3.33 -11.37
CA SER A 114 12.25 -4.14 -11.79
C SER A 114 13.54 -3.79 -11.03
N ARG A 115 13.47 -2.89 -10.04
CA ARG A 115 14.64 -2.40 -9.28
C ARG A 115 14.79 -3.21 -7.98
N ALA A 116 15.83 -4.05 -7.90
CA ALA A 116 15.89 -5.15 -6.93
C ALA A 116 16.62 -4.89 -5.58
N ALA A 117 16.94 -3.65 -5.17
CA ALA A 117 17.68 -3.47 -3.90
C ALA A 117 17.33 -2.25 -3.03
N ASN A 118 16.56 -1.26 -3.52
CA ASN A 118 16.29 -0.03 -2.75
C ASN A 118 14.84 0.46 -2.86
N THR A 119 13.92 -0.47 -3.13
CA THR A 119 12.48 -0.19 -3.22
C THR A 119 11.80 -0.53 -1.89
N PHE A 120 11.15 0.45 -1.29
CA PHE A 120 10.51 0.37 0.02
C PHE A 120 9.00 0.53 -0.13
N ASN A 121 8.25 -0.41 0.45
CA ASN A 121 6.79 -0.38 0.42
C ASN A 121 6.26 0.11 1.77
N PHE A 122 5.48 1.18 1.72
CA PHE A 122 4.75 1.72 2.85
C PHE A 122 3.26 1.42 2.70
N LYS A 123 2.66 0.91 3.78
CA LYS A 123 1.21 0.84 3.96
C LYS A 123 0.76 2.06 4.75
N VAL A 124 -0.21 2.78 4.23
CA VAL A 124 -0.82 3.95 4.88
C VAL A 124 -2.27 3.64 5.19
N ASP A 125 -2.57 3.59 6.48
CA ASP A 125 -3.89 3.29 7.03
C ASP A 125 -4.50 4.57 7.61
N ALA A 126 -5.52 5.12 6.95
CA ALA A 126 -6.26 6.29 7.39
C ALA A 126 -7.48 5.87 8.22
N THR A 127 -7.55 6.31 9.48
CA THR A 127 -8.65 6.02 10.40
C THR A 127 -9.80 6.99 10.16
N LEU A 128 -10.95 6.48 9.72
CA LEU A 128 -12.15 7.25 9.44
C LEU A 128 -13.07 7.33 10.67
N ALA A 129 -14.06 8.23 10.58
CA ALA A 129 -15.15 8.27 11.54
C ALA A 129 -15.86 6.89 11.62
N GLY A 130 -16.14 6.41 12.84
CA GLY A 130 -16.73 5.09 13.06
C GLY A 130 -15.72 3.94 13.12
N GLY A 131 -14.41 4.23 13.13
CA GLY A 131 -13.35 3.23 13.36
C GLY A 131 -13.00 2.36 12.15
N THR A 132 -13.53 2.69 10.97
CA THR A 132 -13.14 2.04 9.72
C THR A 132 -11.79 2.58 9.23
N THR A 133 -11.10 1.78 8.43
CA THR A 133 -9.78 2.14 7.90
C THR A 133 -9.82 2.16 6.38
N ALA A 134 -9.36 3.25 5.77
CA ALA A 134 -8.99 3.27 4.37
C ALA A 134 -7.49 2.99 4.24
N THR A 135 -7.10 2.10 3.33
CA THR A 135 -5.70 1.70 3.15
C THR A 135 -5.22 2.09 1.77
N ARG A 136 -4.01 2.63 1.67
CA ARG A 136 -3.30 2.83 0.41
C ARG A 136 -1.83 2.47 0.57
N TYR A 137 -1.24 1.92 -0.48
CA TYR A 137 0.18 1.61 -0.54
C TYR A 137 0.94 2.70 -1.27
N TYR A 138 2.16 2.96 -0.80
CA TYR A 138 3.10 3.90 -1.40
C TYR A 138 4.45 3.20 -1.54
N THR A 139 5.15 3.43 -2.66
CA THR A 139 6.46 2.86 -2.91
C THR A 139 7.50 3.96 -3.03
N ALA A 140 8.55 3.89 -2.20
CA ALA A 140 9.71 4.77 -2.24
C ALA A 140 10.91 4.05 -2.87
N VAL A 141 11.74 4.77 -3.62
CA VAL A 141 13.05 4.30 -4.06
C VAL A 141 14.13 5.17 -3.42
N ILE A 142 15.13 4.58 -2.77
CA ILE A 142 16.20 5.31 -2.10
C ILE A 142 17.52 5.12 -2.87
N VAL A 143 18.21 6.22 -3.19
CA VAL A 143 19.46 6.18 -3.97
C VAL A 143 20.58 6.95 -3.29
N ARG A 144 21.83 6.58 -3.56
CA ARG A 144 22.99 7.38 -3.21
C ARG A 144 23.07 8.48 -4.29
N PRO A 145 23.11 9.77 -3.90
CA PRO A 145 23.33 10.84 -4.87
C PRO A 145 24.67 10.67 -5.60
#